data_AF-A0A821VSJ9-F1
#
_entry.id   AF-A0A821VSJ9-F1
#
_cell.length_a   1.000
_cell.length_b   1.000
_cell.length_c   1.000
_cell.angle_alpha   90.00
_cell.angle_beta   90.00
_cell.angle_gamma   90.00
#
_symmetry.space_group_name_H-M   'P 1'
#
loop_
_entity.id
_entity.type
_entity.pdbx_description
1 polymer ?
#
loop_
_entity_poly.entity_id
_entity_poly.type
_entity_poly.pdbx_seq_one_letter_code
_entity_poly.pdbx_strand_id
1 'polypeptide(L)'
;MVRVFAMDCERVQINKYESRLYRVTVVNEKYNCVMDRHIKPVPDNRHPSCRRQYSSAEPVEEVVLALKKIIKEEDVLVGFYVQKDLHDMGMSHSNVRDMAPYNALLVSAIIYFSKSKS
;
A
#
# COMPACT_ATOMS: atom_id res chain seq x y z
N MET A 1 -14.05 8.09 -17.80
CA MET A 1 -12.58 8.02 -17.99
C MET A 1 -12.03 7.21 -16.84
N VAL A 2 -11.30 6.13 -17.10
CA VAL A 2 -10.71 5.29 -16.04
C VAL A 2 -9.49 6.03 -15.49
N ARG A 3 -9.41 6.22 -14.17
CA ARG A 3 -8.24 6.81 -13.50
C ARG A 3 -7.36 5.72 -12.92
N VAL A 4 -6.08 6.03 -12.74
CA VAL A 4 -5.09 5.09 -12.21
C VAL A 4 -4.45 5.72 -10.98
N PHE A 5 -4.44 5.00 -9.87
CA PHE A 5 -3.77 5.41 -8.64
C PHE A 5 -2.74 4.37 -8.24
N ALA A 6 -1.53 4.82 -7.91
CA ALA A 6 -0.56 4.01 -7.23
C ALA A 6 -0.82 4.08 -5.72
N MET A 7 -0.83 2.93 -5.06
CA MET A 7 -1.07 2.83 -3.62
C MET A 7 0.01 1.96 -2.99
N ASP A 8 0.45 2.37 -1.80
CA ASP A 8 1.36 1.60 -0.96
C ASP A 8 1.05 1.80 0.52
N CYS A 9 1.30 0.78 1.31
CA CYS A 9 1.01 0.75 2.74
C CYS A 9 2.21 0.25 3.54
N GLU A 10 2.55 1.01 4.57
CA GLU A 10 3.63 0.68 5.48
C GLU A 10 3.11 -0.01 6.74
N ARG A 11 3.89 -0.96 7.25
CA ARG A 11 3.54 -1.75 8.43
C ARG A 11 4.62 -1.63 9.51
N VAL A 12 4.18 -1.63 10.76
CA VAL A 12 5.04 -1.71 11.93
C VAL A 12 4.89 -3.09 12.56
N GLN A 13 6.02 -3.70 12.90
CA GLN A 13 6.02 -4.96 13.62
C GLN A 13 5.64 -4.70 15.09
N ILE A 14 4.52 -5.26 15.53
CA ILE A 14 4.04 -5.16 16.92
C ILE A 14 4.67 -6.27 17.77
N ASN A 15 4.83 -7.45 17.19
CA ASN A 15 5.53 -8.58 17.81
C ASN A 15 6.08 -9.54 16.73
N LYS A 16 6.70 -10.64 17.16
CA LYS A 16 7.32 -11.64 16.27
C LYS A 16 6.36 -12.19 15.20
N TYR A 17 5.06 -12.18 15.45
CA TYR A 17 4.04 -12.83 14.62
C TYR A 17 3.06 -11.84 13.97
N GLU A 18 3.13 -10.56 14.33
CA GLU A 18 2.10 -9.59 14.01
C GLU A 18 2.70 -8.28 13.52
N SER A 19 2.21 -7.83 12.36
CA SER A 19 2.46 -6.50 11.83
C SER A 19 1.14 -5.78 11.63
N ARG A 20 1.12 -4.48 11.87
CA ARG A 20 -0.07 -3.63 11.69
C ARG A 20 0.25 -2.49 10.76
N LEU A 21 -0.74 -2.08 9.96
CA LEU A 21 -0.64 -0.89 9.13
C LEU A 21 -0.39 0.34 10.00
N TYR A 22 0.49 1.23 9.56
CA TYR A 22 0.70 2.53 10.22
C TYR A 22 0.70 3.71 9.26
N ARG A 23 0.79 3.49 7.94
CA ARG A 23 0.72 4.55 6.94
C ARG A 23 0.17 4.04 5.62
N VAL A 24 -0.60 4.87 4.95
CA VAL A 24 -1.06 4.66 3.56
C VAL A 24 -0.67 5.87 2.73
N THR A 25 -0.15 5.60 1.53
CA THR A 25 0.18 6.64 0.54
C THR A 25 -0.53 6.33 -0.77
N VAL A 26 -1.11 7.35 -1.39
CA VAL A 26 -1.76 7.27 -2.71
C VAL A 26 -1.25 8.37 -3.61
N VAL A 27 -0.89 8.00 -4.84
CA VAL A 27 -0.36 8.87 -5.87
C VAL A 27 -1.20 8.73 -7.13
N ASN A 28 -1.53 9.84 -7.79
CA ASN A 28 -2.31 9.84 -9.03
C ASN A 28 -1.45 9.67 -10.29
N GLU A 29 -2.09 9.60 -11.46
CA GLU A 29 -1.44 9.43 -12.76
C GLU A 29 -0.49 10.58 -13.16
N LYS A 30 -0.58 11.72 -12.45
CA LYS A 30 0.30 12.88 -12.62
C LYS A 30 1.44 12.89 -11.59
N TYR A 31 1.66 11.78 -10.88
CA TYR A 31 2.68 11.63 -9.84
C TYR A 31 2.49 12.55 -8.62
N ASN A 32 1.30 13.09 -8.42
CA ASN A 32 1.01 13.88 -7.22
C ASN A 32 0.54 12.96 -6.10
N CYS A 33 1.11 13.14 -4.90
CA CYS A 33 0.61 12.52 -3.70
C CYS A 33 -0.76 13.14 -3.34
N VAL A 34 -1.82 12.36 -3.47
CA VAL A 34 -3.20 12.78 -3.18
C VAL A 34 -3.65 12.35 -1.79
N MET A 35 -2.90 11.43 -1.17
CA MET A 35 -3.12 10.99 0.21
C MET A 35 -1.80 10.49 0.79
N ASP A 36 -1.49 10.96 1.99
CA ASP A 36 -0.42 10.43 2.83
C ASP A 36 -0.90 10.54 4.27
N ARG A 37 -1.33 9.42 4.85
CA ARG A 37 -1.96 9.40 6.17
C ARG A 37 -1.35 8.35 7.05
N HIS A 38 -1.20 8.71 8.32
CA HIS A 38 -0.77 7.81 9.36
C HIS A 38 -1.99 7.17 10.01
N ILE A 39 -1.96 5.86 10.14
CA ILE A 39 -2.98 5.06 10.83
C ILE A 39 -2.47 4.85 12.24
N LYS A 40 -3.31 5.03 13.27
CA LYS A 40 -2.96 4.65 14.64
C LYS A 40 -2.74 3.14 14.68
N PRO A 41 -1.50 2.64 14.87
CA PRO A 41 -1.32 1.26 15.22
C PRO A 41 -1.89 1.08 16.63
N VAL A 42 -2.59 -0.03 16.82
CA VAL A 42 -2.91 -0.59 18.15
C VAL A 42 -1.63 -0.53 19.01
N PRO A 43 -1.70 -0.08 20.29
CA PRO A 43 -0.60 0.62 20.92
C PRO A 43 0.63 -0.28 21.08
N ASP A 44 1.69 0.03 20.33
CA ASP A 44 3.04 -0.30 20.80
C ASP A 44 3.94 0.94 20.80
N ASN A 45 4.13 1.48 22.00
CA ASN A 45 4.94 2.65 22.32
C ASN A 45 6.46 2.40 22.19
N ARG A 46 6.87 1.28 21.58
CA ARG A 46 8.23 0.75 21.57
C ARG A 46 9.12 1.24 20.44
N HIS A 47 8.60 1.78 19.34
CA HIS A 47 9.47 2.28 18.26
C HIS A 47 9.69 3.81 18.33
N PRO A 48 10.91 4.30 18.66
CA PRO A 48 11.17 5.73 18.85
C PRO A 48 10.92 6.59 17.61
N SER A 49 11.10 6.04 16.40
CA SER A 49 10.84 6.78 15.16
C SER A 49 9.37 7.09 14.93
N CYS A 50 8.45 6.31 15.55
CA CYS A 50 7.02 6.49 15.35
C CYS A 50 6.42 7.52 16.33
N ARG A 51 7.11 7.82 17.44
CA ARG A 51 6.61 8.74 18.50
C ARG A 51 6.27 10.15 18.03
N ARG A 52 6.97 10.67 17.00
CA ARG A 52 6.70 12.01 16.45
C ARG A 52 5.55 12.04 15.43
N GLN A 53 5.20 10.89 14.84
CA GLN A 53 4.21 10.80 13.76
C GLN A 53 2.81 10.41 14.27
N TYR A 54 2.67 10.01 15.54
CA TYR A 54 1.37 9.61 16.11
C TYR A 54 0.45 10.77 16.50
N SER A 55 0.92 12.01 16.59
CA SER A 55 0.07 13.15 16.94
C SER A 55 -1.01 13.42 15.88
N SER A 56 -0.75 13.05 14.62
CA SER A 56 -1.68 13.18 13.49
C SER A 56 -2.22 11.83 12.99
N ALA A 57 -2.04 10.75 13.74
CA ALA A 57 -2.50 9.43 13.32
C ALA A 57 -4.00 9.26 13.57
N GLU A 58 -4.70 8.68 12.59
CA GLU A 58 -6.16 8.50 12.58
C GLU A 58 -6.53 7.02 12.76
N PRO A 59 -7.74 6.69 13.27
CA PRO A 59 -8.28 5.33 13.19
C PRO A 59 -8.32 4.83 11.74
N VAL A 60 -8.15 3.53 11.52
CA VAL A 60 -8.15 2.95 10.17
C VAL A 60 -9.45 3.24 9.43
N GLU A 61 -10.57 3.30 10.14
CA GLU A 61 -11.90 3.59 9.61
C GLU A 61 -11.98 4.98 8.98
N GLU A 62 -11.37 5.99 9.61
CA GLU A 62 -11.32 7.37 9.09
C GLU A 62 -10.45 7.45 7.83
N VAL A 63 -9.34 6.73 7.84
CA VAL A 63 -8.44 6.63 6.68
C VAL A 63 -9.14 5.95 5.50
N VAL A 64 -9.89 4.87 5.75
CA VAL A 64 -10.73 4.18 4.75
C VAL A 64 -11.81 5.10 4.19
N LEU A 65 -12.48 5.88 5.05
CA LEU A 65 -13.50 6.85 4.61
C LEU A 65 -12.88 7.94 3.73
N ALA A 66 -11.67 8.41 4.05
CA ALA A 66 -10.95 9.35 3.21
C ALA A 66 -10.54 8.74 1.87
N LEU A 67 -10.07 7.50 1.88
CA LEU A 67 -9.66 6.77 0.67
C LEU A 67 -10.85 6.62 -0.31
N LYS A 68 -12.03 6.22 0.19
CA LYS A 68 -13.27 6.10 -0.61
C LYS A 68 -13.79 7.42 -1.20
N LYS A 69 -13.38 8.57 -0.65
CA LYS A 69 -13.70 9.88 -1.25
C LYS A 69 -12.85 10.14 -2.49
N ILE A 70 -11.60 9.67 -2.50
CA ILE A 70 -10.62 9.87 -3.56
C ILE A 70 -10.81 8.83 -4.67
N ILE A 71 -10.85 7.56 -4.28
CA ILE A 71 -10.85 6.37 -5.14
C ILE A 71 -12.30 5.89 -5.28
N LYS A 72 -12.72 5.66 -6.53
CA LYS A 72 -14.02 5.10 -6.92
C LYS A 72 -13.83 3.68 -7.43
N GLU A 73 -14.88 2.86 -7.37
CA GLU A 73 -14.82 1.43 -7.70
C GLU A 73 -14.28 1.17 -9.12
N GLU A 74 -14.58 2.05 -10.07
CA GLU A 74 -14.11 1.96 -11.45
C GLU A 74 -12.62 2.30 -11.65
N ASP A 75 -11.97 2.93 -10.67
CA ASP A 75 -10.56 3.33 -10.76
C ASP A 75 -9.63 2.11 -10.63
N VAL A 76 -8.47 2.18 -11.28
CA VAL A 76 -7.44 1.15 -11.22
C VAL A 76 -6.48 1.45 -10.08
N LEU A 77 -6.25 0.48 -9.20
CA LEU A 77 -5.17 0.55 -8.20
C LEU A 77 -3.95 -0.25 -8.65
N VAL A 78 -2.78 0.38 -8.61
CA VAL A 78 -1.49 -0.25 -8.95
C VAL A 78 -0.56 -0.21 -7.73
N GLY A 79 0.30 -1.21 -7.59
CA GLY A 79 1.27 -1.29 -6.49
C GLY A 79 1.76 -2.73 -6.27
N PHE A 80 2.50 -2.97 -5.20
CA PHE A 80 2.99 -4.31 -4.85
C PHE A 80 2.17 -4.88 -3.69
N TYR A 81 1.56 -6.05 -3.88
CA TYR A 81 0.72 -6.69 -2.85
C TYR A 81 -0.46 -5.83 -2.39
N VAL A 82 -1.02 -5.00 -3.28
CA VAL A 82 -2.11 -4.04 -2.97
C VAL A 82 -3.33 -4.75 -2.38
N GLN A 83 -3.64 -5.98 -2.81
CA GLN A 83 -4.74 -6.74 -2.22
C GLN A 83 -4.54 -7.04 -0.73
N LYS A 84 -3.29 -7.28 -0.30
CA LYS A 84 -2.96 -7.47 1.11
C LYS A 84 -3.14 -6.17 1.89
N ASP A 85 -2.77 -5.03 1.30
CA ASP A 85 -2.96 -3.72 1.91
C ASP A 85 -4.44 -3.39 2.09
N LEU A 86 -5.26 -3.63 1.07
CA LEU A 86 -6.71 -3.46 1.13
C LEU A 86 -7.34 -4.38 2.18
N HIS A 87 -6.95 -5.66 2.21
CA HIS A 87 -7.40 -6.62 3.20
C HIS A 87 -7.10 -6.15 4.64
N ASP A 88 -5.87 -5.69 4.89
CA ASP A 88 -5.46 -5.22 6.22
C ASP A 88 -6.20 -3.94 6.66
N MET A 89 -6.71 -3.16 5.71
CA MET A 89 -7.59 -2.01 5.96
C MET A 89 -9.08 -2.39 6.09
N GLY A 90 -9.44 -3.65 5.90
CA GLY A 90 -10.86 -4.07 5.86
C GLY A 90 -11.59 -3.57 4.61
N MET A 91 -10.88 -3.42 3.49
CA MET A 91 -11.42 -2.97 2.21
C MET A 91 -11.33 -4.05 1.14
N SER A 92 -12.24 -3.97 0.16
CA SER A 92 -12.14 -4.67 -1.11
C SER A 92 -12.16 -3.63 -2.24
N HIS A 93 -11.48 -3.95 -3.35
CA HIS A 93 -11.49 -3.15 -4.56
C HIS A 93 -11.33 -4.10 -5.75
N SER A 94 -12.24 -4.05 -6.72
CA SER A 94 -12.26 -5.04 -7.81
C SER A 94 -11.14 -4.85 -8.84
N ASN A 95 -10.74 -3.60 -9.10
CA ASN A 95 -9.83 -3.26 -10.18
C ASN A 95 -8.39 -2.99 -9.68
N VAL A 96 -7.73 -4.06 -9.24
CA VAL A 96 -6.34 -4.03 -8.75
C VAL A 96 -5.39 -4.65 -9.77
N ARG A 97 -4.28 -3.96 -10.05
CA ARG A 97 -3.17 -4.41 -10.90
C ARG A 97 -1.92 -4.55 -10.03
N ASP A 98 -1.79 -5.71 -9.41
CA ASP A 98 -0.66 -6.03 -8.55
C ASP A 98 0.61 -6.26 -9.36
N MET A 99 1.68 -5.57 -9.03
CA MET A 99 2.98 -5.62 -9.71
C MET A 99 3.87 -6.77 -9.22
N ALA A 100 3.58 -7.37 -8.07
CA ALA A 100 4.41 -8.43 -7.49
C ALA A 100 4.56 -9.66 -8.42
N PRO A 101 3.49 -10.18 -9.06
CA PRO A 101 3.63 -11.28 -10.02
C PRO A 101 4.47 -10.92 -11.25
N TYR A 102 4.38 -9.67 -11.73
CA TYR A 102 5.11 -9.21 -12.91
C TYR A 102 6.61 -9.09 -12.66
N ASN A 103 7.03 -8.72 -11.44
CA ASN A 103 8.44 -8.64 -11.08
C ASN A 103 9.13 -10.02 -11.12
N ALA A 104 8.48 -11.06 -10.58
CA ALA A 104 9.01 -12.42 -10.63
C ALA A 104 9.22 -12.92 -12.07
N LEU A 105 8.28 -12.58 -12.97
CA LEU A 105 8.39 -12.89 -14.40
C LEU A 105 9.51 -12.08 -15.07
N LEU A 106 9.67 -10.80 -14.74
CA LEU A 106 10.72 -9.95 -15.28
C LEU A 106 12.11 -10.48 -14.91
N VAL A 107 12.32 -10.81 -13.64
CA VAL A 107 13.57 -11.40 -13.13
C VAL A 107 13.84 -12.75 -13.81
N SER A 108 12.82 -13.60 -13.94
CA SER A 108 12.95 -14.92 -14.60
C SER A 108 13.33 -14.78 -16.07
N ALA A 109 12.72 -13.83 -16.78
CA ALA A 109 13.05 -13.53 -18.18
C ALA A 109 14.48 -13.03 -18.32
N ILE A 110 14.92 -12.11 -17.46
CA ILE A 110 16.31 -11.61 -17.45
C ILE A 110 17.29 -12.76 -17.25
N ILE A 111 17.04 -13.66 -16.30
CA ILE A 111 17.91 -14.83 -16.05
C ILE A 111 17.96 -15.73 -17.29
N TYR A 112 16.81 -16.04 -17.90
CA TYR A 112 16.74 -16.88 -19.09
C TYR A 112 17.53 -16.31 -20.27
N PHE A 113 17.31 -15.03 -20.59
CA PHE A 113 17.99 -14.36 -21.72
C PHE A 113 19.47 -14.07 -21.46
N SER A 114 19.90 -14.02 -20.20
CA SER A 114 21.32 -13.89 -19.84
C SER A 114 22.07 -15.21 -20.02
N LYS A 115 21.40 -16.35 -19.79
CA LYS A 115 21.99 -17.70 -19.95
C LYS A 115 22.01 -18.18 -21.40
N SER A 116 21.12 -17.70 -22.26
CA SER A 116 21.08 -18.09 -23.67
C SER A 116 22.11 -17.40 -24.57
N LYS A 117 22.92 -16.49 -24.00
CA LYS A 117 24.01 -15.79 -24.68
C LYS A 117 25.41 -16.28 -24.28
N SER A 118 25.51 -17.32 -23.46
CA SER A 118 26.75 -18.02 -23.09
C SER A 118 26.83 -19.36 -23.80
#